data_AF-A0A920R672-F1
#
_entry.id   AF-A0A920R672-F1
#
_cell.length_a   1.000
_cell.length_b   1.000
_cell.length_c   1.000
_cell.angle_alpha   90.00
_cell.angle_beta   90.00
_cell.angle_gamma   90.00
#
_symmetry.space_group_name_H-M   'P 1'
#
loop_
_entity.id
_entity.type
_entity.pdbx_description
1 polymer ?
#
loop_
_entity_poly.entity_id
_entity_poly.type
_entity_poly.pdbx_seq_one_letter_code
_entity_poly.pdbx_strand_id
1 'polypeptide(L)'
;MGYTYLLTGWINEITERPGILRLNAPIVGSVSNPITGDVRYEVSVSLPANDVNIAGGGHLAYEPTDAGLDKASLSERLYLTDPRVPIERSQFNLDVSDSANSNQKEIILSIDGGFKPGYIYELIYQARNPVLAGAGMSAIRDLVSLIRYGGENSDQLNQLDLPEIEHTVAYGFSQSGRLLRQYMYDGFNADLEDRQVFDGVVPFIAGGGYGMFNNRFAMPTRTNGQHSNYLFPNDLFPFTYGDSTDPFTGVTDGILKKASATNTEPKVMHIQTSNEYWIRAGSFPHTNPEGTAMRLYLTGCVSTQLVAHNMDPAMVFRDGQRQASCLQILACGIRLACHWLWRCTIGLRKERSRRLLVILALMIVL
;
A
#
# COMPACT_ATOMS: atom_id res chain seq x y z
N MET A 1 -19.59 19.01 -16.85
CA MET A 1 -18.86 18.50 -15.67
C MET A 1 -17.76 17.62 -16.20
N GLY A 2 -16.56 17.73 -15.68
CA GLY A 2 -15.43 16.89 -16.09
C GLY A 2 -14.64 16.44 -14.87
N TYR A 3 -13.72 15.53 -15.11
CA TYR A 3 -12.76 15.05 -14.13
C TYR A 3 -11.41 14.91 -14.82
N THR A 4 -10.34 15.08 -14.06
CA THR A 4 -8.98 14.77 -14.50
C THR A 4 -8.52 13.54 -13.73
N TYR A 5 -8.04 12.52 -14.44
CA TYR A 5 -7.40 11.37 -13.81
C TYR A 5 -5.89 11.61 -13.74
N LEU A 6 -5.36 11.53 -12.53
CA LEU A 6 -3.92 11.55 -12.29
C LEU A 6 -3.47 10.14 -11.94
N LEU A 7 -2.39 9.69 -12.58
CA LEU A 7 -1.61 8.51 -12.23
C LEU A 7 -0.18 8.98 -11.94
N THR A 8 0.43 8.48 -10.88
CA THR A 8 1.82 8.79 -10.54
C THR A 8 2.54 7.55 -10.05
N GLY A 9 3.84 7.46 -10.32
CA GLY A 9 4.70 6.41 -9.80
C GLY A 9 5.18 6.77 -8.41
N TRP A 10 4.96 5.89 -7.43
CA TRP A 10 5.22 6.20 -6.03
C TRP A 10 5.98 5.09 -5.27
N ILE A 11 6.29 3.97 -5.94
CA ILE A 11 7.18 2.92 -5.41
C ILE A 11 8.37 2.70 -6.33
N ASN A 12 9.48 2.23 -5.76
CA ASN A 12 10.76 2.02 -6.42
C ASN A 12 11.04 0.55 -6.80
N GLU A 13 10.28 -0.40 -6.24
CA GLU A 13 10.55 -1.83 -6.35
C GLU A 13 9.88 -2.54 -7.53
N ILE A 14 9.59 -1.82 -8.63
CA ILE A 14 9.02 -2.38 -9.86
C ILE A 14 10.08 -2.41 -10.96
N THR A 15 10.10 -3.47 -11.76
CA THR A 15 10.89 -3.53 -13.00
C THR A 15 10.41 -2.48 -14.00
N GLU A 16 11.34 -1.78 -14.67
CA GLU A 16 10.97 -0.82 -15.72
C GLU A 16 10.35 -1.52 -16.93
N ARG A 17 9.18 -1.05 -17.37
CA ARG A 17 8.45 -1.54 -18.55
C ARG A 17 7.63 -0.40 -19.16
N PRO A 18 7.35 -0.42 -20.48
CA PRO A 18 6.51 0.59 -21.12
C PRO A 18 5.15 0.75 -20.42
N GLY A 19 4.77 1.98 -20.10
CA GLY A 19 3.50 2.31 -19.46
C GLY A 19 3.47 2.17 -17.93
N ILE A 20 4.57 1.73 -17.30
CA ILE A 20 4.68 1.65 -15.83
C ILE A 20 5.32 2.93 -15.29
N LEU A 21 4.65 3.57 -14.33
CA LEU A 21 5.18 4.71 -13.61
C LEU A 21 5.89 4.22 -12.34
N ARG A 22 7.19 4.52 -12.21
CA ARG A 22 8.03 4.13 -11.07
C ARG A 22 8.64 5.36 -10.41
N LEU A 23 8.74 5.33 -9.09
CA LEU A 23 9.55 6.29 -8.35
C LEU A 23 11.04 5.88 -8.44
N ASN A 24 11.87 6.74 -9.00
CA ASN A 24 13.32 6.59 -8.89
C ASN A 24 13.77 7.22 -7.56
N ALA A 25 13.65 6.46 -6.48
CA ALA A 25 14.00 6.94 -5.14
C ALA A 25 15.53 6.95 -4.93
N PRO A 26 16.09 8.01 -4.32
CA PRO A 26 17.52 8.06 -4.02
C PRO A 26 17.89 7.02 -2.95
N ILE A 27 19.12 6.54 -2.99
CA ILE A 27 19.71 5.71 -1.94
C ILE A 27 19.91 6.59 -0.69
N VAL A 28 19.54 6.07 0.47
CA VAL A 28 19.85 6.66 1.77
C VAL A 28 21.22 6.14 2.22
N GLY A 29 22.14 7.08 2.46
CA GLY A 29 23.53 6.80 2.81
C GLY A 29 24.51 7.41 1.81
N SER A 30 25.79 7.03 1.89
CA SER A 30 26.82 7.41 0.93
C SER A 30 27.74 6.24 0.62
N VAL A 31 28.55 6.35 -0.43
CA VAL A 31 29.59 5.35 -0.73
C VAL A 31 30.56 5.18 0.45
N SER A 32 30.85 6.27 1.17
CA SER A 32 31.72 6.25 2.35
C SER A 32 31.04 5.76 3.63
N ASN A 33 29.70 5.75 3.67
CA ASN A 33 28.91 5.30 4.81
C ASN A 33 27.68 4.51 4.33
N PRO A 34 27.89 3.30 3.81
CA PRO A 34 26.80 2.48 3.28
C PRO A 34 25.91 2.00 4.42
N ILE A 35 24.60 2.02 4.18
CA ILE A 35 23.62 1.53 5.14
C ILE A 35 23.32 0.06 4.82
N THR A 36 23.59 -0.85 5.77
CA THR A 36 23.39 -2.30 5.61
C THR A 36 22.51 -2.90 6.70
N GLY A 37 21.62 -3.82 6.36
CA GLY A 37 20.74 -4.46 7.33
C GLY A 37 20.02 -5.67 6.78
N ASP A 38 19.50 -6.49 7.68
CA ASP A 38 18.87 -7.74 7.29
C ASP A 38 17.49 -7.48 6.68
N VAL A 39 17.24 -8.12 5.56
CA VAL A 39 15.95 -8.14 4.87
C VAL A 39 15.38 -9.55 4.90
N ARG A 40 14.07 -9.65 5.07
CA ARG A 40 13.33 -10.91 5.06
C ARG A 40 12.41 -10.96 3.86
N TYR A 41 12.50 -12.03 3.08
CA TYR A 41 11.59 -12.34 1.99
C TYR A 41 10.88 -13.66 2.29
N GLU A 42 9.55 -13.66 2.24
CA GLU A 42 8.78 -14.91 2.23
C GLU A 42 8.33 -15.22 0.81
N VAL A 43 8.61 -16.44 0.36
CA VAL A 43 8.28 -16.90 -0.98
C VAL A 43 7.45 -18.17 -0.87
N SER A 44 6.44 -18.28 -1.72
CA SER A 44 5.60 -19.47 -1.83
C SER A 44 5.21 -19.64 -3.29
N VAL A 45 5.20 -20.89 -3.77
CA VAL A 45 4.76 -21.23 -5.12
C VAL A 45 3.45 -21.97 -5.08
N SER A 46 2.58 -21.76 -6.06
CA SER A 46 1.32 -22.49 -6.21
C SER A 46 1.49 -23.78 -7.03
N LEU A 47 2.57 -23.86 -7.82
CA LEU A 47 2.92 -24.99 -8.67
C LEU A 47 4.40 -25.33 -8.47
N PRO A 48 4.83 -26.57 -8.74
CA PRO A 48 6.24 -26.93 -8.68
C PRO A 48 7.08 -26.00 -9.55
N ALA A 49 8.15 -25.47 -8.98
CA ALA A 49 9.11 -24.59 -9.66
C ALA A 49 10.50 -24.89 -9.13
N ASN A 50 11.54 -24.68 -9.95
CA ASN A 50 12.94 -24.83 -9.50
C ASN A 50 13.52 -23.50 -9.03
N ASP A 51 12.94 -22.39 -9.50
CA ASP A 51 13.39 -21.04 -9.27
C ASP A 51 12.20 -20.08 -9.14
N VAL A 52 12.43 -18.96 -8.48
CA VAL A 52 11.43 -17.92 -8.25
C VAL A 52 12.09 -16.58 -7.97
N ASN A 53 11.54 -15.49 -8.51
CA ASN A 53 11.93 -14.15 -8.10
C ASN A 53 11.45 -13.90 -6.67
N ILE A 54 12.38 -13.61 -5.76
CA ILE A 54 12.07 -13.45 -4.33
C ILE A 54 11.15 -12.27 -4.06
N ALA A 55 11.17 -11.23 -4.90
CA ALA A 55 10.31 -10.05 -4.78
C ALA A 55 8.92 -10.26 -5.40
N GLY A 56 8.72 -11.34 -6.17
CA GLY A 56 7.53 -11.59 -6.96
C GLY A 56 7.64 -11.07 -8.39
N GLY A 57 6.71 -11.49 -9.25
CA GLY A 57 6.74 -11.13 -10.68
C GLY A 57 6.72 -9.62 -10.90
N GLY A 58 7.66 -9.11 -11.70
CA GLY A 58 7.76 -7.68 -12.03
C GLY A 58 8.27 -6.79 -10.89
N HIS A 59 8.73 -7.36 -9.78
CA HIS A 59 9.25 -6.63 -8.63
C HIS A 59 10.74 -6.88 -8.43
N LEU A 60 11.39 -5.95 -7.72
CA LEU A 60 12.83 -5.96 -7.44
C LEU A 60 13.09 -6.08 -5.94
N ALA A 61 14.23 -6.66 -5.59
CA ALA A 61 14.69 -6.85 -4.22
C ALA A 61 15.88 -5.94 -3.89
N TYR A 62 16.11 -5.70 -2.60
CA TYR A 62 17.29 -4.93 -2.19
C TYR A 62 18.57 -5.70 -2.47
N GLU A 63 19.59 -4.98 -2.91
CA GLU A 63 20.89 -5.55 -3.24
C GLU A 63 21.54 -6.22 -2.01
N PRO A 64 21.94 -7.50 -2.10
CA PRO A 64 22.69 -8.15 -1.04
C PRO A 64 24.10 -7.56 -0.92
N THR A 65 24.64 -7.53 0.29
CA THR A 65 26.09 -7.42 0.49
C THR A 65 26.76 -8.74 0.12
N ASP A 66 28.06 -8.75 -0.18
CA ASP A 66 28.80 -9.98 -0.46
C ASP A 66 28.68 -10.96 0.72
N ALA A 67 28.89 -10.47 1.94
CA ALA A 67 28.71 -11.26 3.17
C ALA A 67 27.25 -11.71 3.38
N GLY A 68 26.28 -10.90 2.98
CA GLY A 68 24.85 -11.23 3.04
C GLY A 68 24.47 -12.34 2.06
N LEU A 69 25.06 -12.34 0.86
CA LEU A 69 24.90 -13.41 -0.12
C LEU A 69 25.52 -14.71 0.37
N ASP A 70 26.74 -14.65 0.92
CA ASP A 70 27.44 -15.82 1.46
C ASP A 70 26.70 -16.43 2.65
N LYS A 71 26.22 -15.59 3.57
CA LYS A 71 25.58 -15.99 4.83
C LYS A 71 24.05 -16.00 4.77
N ALA A 72 23.46 -15.90 3.58
CA ALA A 72 22.01 -15.98 3.42
C ALA A 72 21.48 -17.24 4.10
N SER A 73 20.36 -17.13 4.82
CA SER A 73 19.71 -18.26 5.46
C SER A 73 18.35 -18.49 4.82
N LEU A 74 18.04 -19.76 4.56
CA LEU A 74 16.75 -20.18 4.04
C LEU A 74 16.12 -21.18 5.01
N SER A 75 14.83 -21.05 5.23
CA SER A 75 14.04 -22.06 5.94
C SER A 75 12.73 -22.31 5.23
N GLU A 76 12.19 -23.51 5.41
CA GLU A 76 10.85 -23.87 4.94
C GLU A 76 9.94 -24.18 6.12
N ARG A 77 8.65 -23.92 5.93
CA ARG A 77 7.56 -24.33 6.83
C ARG A 77 6.26 -24.44 6.05
N LEU A 78 5.32 -25.27 6.51
CA LEU A 78 4.02 -25.39 5.85
C LEU A 78 3.07 -24.30 6.34
N TYR A 79 2.93 -24.13 7.65
CA TYR A 79 2.09 -23.10 8.26
C TYR A 79 2.91 -22.02 8.98
N LEU A 80 2.32 -20.85 9.19
CA LEU A 80 2.98 -19.70 9.82
C LEU A 80 3.54 -19.99 11.21
N THR A 81 2.84 -20.81 11.99
CA THR A 81 3.20 -21.17 13.37
C THR A 81 4.10 -22.39 13.46
N ASP A 82 4.34 -23.08 12.34
CA ASP A 82 5.21 -24.26 12.33
C ASP A 82 6.66 -23.85 12.61
N PRO A 83 7.46 -24.73 13.24
CA PRO A 83 8.89 -24.52 13.36
C PRO A 83 9.53 -24.30 11.98
N ARG A 84 10.46 -23.36 11.91
CA ARG A 84 11.30 -23.16 10.71
C ARG A 84 12.25 -24.34 10.58
N VAL A 85 12.18 -25.04 9.46
CA VAL A 85 13.13 -26.10 9.11
C VAL A 85 14.21 -25.47 8.23
N PRO A 86 15.48 -25.39 8.67
CA PRO A 86 16.53 -24.78 7.88
C PRO A 86 16.80 -25.62 6.61
N ILE A 87 17.09 -24.93 5.51
CA ILE A 87 17.65 -25.52 4.29
C ILE A 87 19.13 -25.14 4.28
N GLU A 88 20.01 -26.15 4.13
CA GLU A 88 21.45 -25.94 4.18
C GLU A 88 21.91 -24.97 3.09
N ARG A 89 22.90 -24.14 3.40
CA ARG A 89 23.36 -23.07 2.49
C ARG A 89 23.78 -23.59 1.11
N SER A 90 24.30 -24.82 1.04
CA SER A 90 24.72 -25.46 -0.20
C SER A 90 23.56 -25.97 -1.07
N GLN A 91 22.34 -26.01 -0.55
CA GLN A 91 21.15 -26.53 -1.25
C GLN A 91 20.32 -25.44 -1.94
N PHE A 92 20.76 -24.19 -1.89
CA PHE A 92 20.08 -23.11 -2.60
C PHE A 92 21.05 -22.07 -3.13
N ASN A 93 20.62 -21.37 -4.18
CA ASN A 93 21.39 -20.31 -4.81
C ASN A 93 20.54 -19.04 -4.98
N LEU A 94 21.21 -17.89 -4.92
CA LEU A 94 20.63 -16.58 -5.24
C LEU A 94 21.36 -16.05 -6.47
N ASP A 95 20.69 -16.05 -7.62
CA ASP A 95 21.18 -15.36 -8.81
C ASP A 95 20.74 -13.89 -8.76
N VAL A 96 21.68 -12.97 -8.89
CA VAL A 96 21.48 -11.54 -8.67
C VAL A 96 21.82 -10.81 -9.96
N SER A 97 20.82 -10.20 -10.58
CA SER A 97 20.97 -9.45 -11.82
C SER A 97 20.57 -7.98 -11.66
N ASP A 98 21.22 -7.12 -12.45
CA ASP A 98 20.89 -5.70 -12.51
C ASP A 98 19.55 -5.47 -13.22
N SER A 99 18.82 -4.45 -12.78
CA SER A 99 17.62 -3.98 -13.44
C SER A 99 17.80 -2.55 -13.97
N ALA A 100 17.27 -2.27 -15.15
CA ALA A 100 17.40 -0.97 -15.78
C ALA A 100 16.87 0.17 -14.89
N ASN A 101 17.67 1.24 -14.81
CA ASN A 101 17.36 2.47 -14.09
C ASN A 101 16.98 2.27 -12.60
N SER A 102 17.42 1.17 -11.98
CA SER A 102 17.12 0.84 -10.59
C SER A 102 18.39 0.48 -9.81
N ASN A 103 18.43 0.85 -8.54
CA ASN A 103 19.44 0.39 -7.60
C ASN A 103 19.05 -0.94 -6.92
N GLN A 104 17.82 -1.42 -7.16
CA GLN A 104 17.36 -2.73 -6.71
C GLN A 104 17.61 -3.78 -7.79
N LYS A 105 17.69 -5.04 -7.35
CA LYS A 105 18.11 -6.19 -8.17
C LYS A 105 16.93 -7.10 -8.46
N GLU A 106 16.99 -7.77 -9.60
CA GLU A 106 16.21 -8.99 -9.76
C GLU A 106 17.00 -10.12 -9.09
N ILE A 107 16.35 -10.84 -8.17
CA ILE A 107 17.00 -11.91 -7.39
C ILE A 107 16.17 -13.18 -7.53
N ILE A 108 16.76 -14.17 -8.19
CA ILE A 108 16.17 -15.48 -8.41
C ILE A 108 16.70 -16.44 -7.37
N LEU A 109 15.82 -16.99 -6.54
CA LEU A 109 16.14 -18.05 -5.60
C LEU A 109 15.87 -19.40 -6.26
N SER A 110 16.87 -20.28 -6.25
CA SER A 110 16.75 -21.68 -6.69
C SER A 110 17.06 -22.62 -5.54
N ILE A 111 16.36 -23.76 -5.45
CA ILE A 111 16.56 -24.77 -4.40
C ILE A 111 16.79 -26.13 -5.06
N ASP A 112 17.75 -26.89 -4.55
CA ASP A 112 17.99 -28.28 -4.94
C ASP A 112 16.76 -29.14 -4.64
N GLY A 113 16.22 -29.79 -5.68
CA GLY A 113 14.96 -30.55 -5.59
C GLY A 113 13.68 -29.69 -5.71
N GLY A 114 13.82 -28.37 -5.86
CA GLY A 114 12.74 -27.46 -6.19
C GLY A 114 11.83 -27.05 -5.02
N PHE A 115 10.94 -26.11 -5.30
CA PHE A 115 9.97 -25.58 -4.35
C PHE A 115 8.75 -26.50 -4.22
N LYS A 116 8.33 -26.73 -2.98
CA LYS A 116 7.10 -27.45 -2.65
C LYS A 116 5.89 -26.50 -2.73
N PRO A 117 4.85 -26.82 -3.53
CA PRO A 117 3.65 -26.00 -3.58
C PRO A 117 3.02 -25.79 -2.20
N GLY A 118 2.66 -24.54 -1.90
CA GLY A 118 2.04 -24.15 -0.63
C GLY A 118 2.99 -24.01 0.55
N TYR A 119 4.26 -24.39 0.45
CA TYR A 119 5.25 -24.12 1.51
C TYR A 119 5.66 -22.65 1.52
N ILE A 120 6.00 -22.17 2.71
CA ILE A 120 6.55 -20.85 2.96
C ILE A 120 8.06 -21.01 3.09
N TYR A 121 8.78 -20.39 2.16
CA TYR A 121 10.23 -20.28 2.18
C TYR A 121 10.60 -18.90 2.71
N GLU A 122 11.29 -18.86 3.84
CA GLU A 122 11.74 -17.61 4.46
C GLU A 122 13.24 -17.45 4.22
N LEU A 123 13.56 -16.48 3.37
CA LEU A 123 14.92 -16.06 3.03
C LEU A 123 15.28 -14.83 3.85
N ILE A 124 16.44 -14.87 4.50
CA ILE A 124 17.03 -13.72 5.20
C ILE A 124 18.45 -13.52 4.70
N TYR A 125 18.80 -12.29 4.34
CA TYR A 125 20.16 -11.89 4.00
C TYR A 125 20.42 -10.43 4.39
N GLN A 126 21.70 -10.07 4.56
CA GLN A 126 22.08 -8.68 4.77
C GLN A 126 22.10 -7.91 3.44
N ALA A 127 21.18 -6.97 3.29
CA ALA A 127 21.11 -6.05 2.16
C ALA A 127 21.89 -4.75 2.41
N ARG A 128 22.10 -3.98 1.34
CA ARG A 128 22.68 -2.64 1.35
C ARG A 128 21.84 -1.66 0.53
N ASN A 129 22.19 -0.38 0.64
CA ASN A 129 21.67 0.70 -0.21
C ASN A 129 20.13 0.83 -0.15
N PRO A 130 19.52 0.97 1.05
CA PRO A 130 18.07 1.23 1.14
C PRO A 130 17.71 2.54 0.45
N VAL A 131 16.49 2.64 -0.07
CA VAL A 131 16.01 3.86 -0.73
C VAL A 131 15.21 4.75 0.21
N LEU A 132 15.07 6.02 -0.15
CA LEU A 132 14.15 6.96 0.48
C LEU A 132 12.71 6.68 0.01
N ALA A 133 12.13 5.55 0.43
CA ALA A 133 10.80 5.11 -0.03
C ALA A 133 9.69 6.13 0.28
N GLY A 134 9.81 6.87 1.40
CA GLY A 134 8.85 7.91 1.78
C GLY A 134 8.74 9.06 0.77
N ALA A 135 9.73 9.22 -0.12
CA ALA A 135 9.67 10.21 -1.20
C ALA A 135 8.47 10.00 -2.14
N GLY A 136 7.91 8.79 -2.23
CA GLY A 136 6.69 8.54 -3.00
C GLY A 136 5.47 9.29 -2.45
N MET A 137 5.33 9.35 -1.12
CA MET A 137 4.26 10.12 -0.47
C MET A 137 4.49 11.62 -0.63
N SER A 138 5.74 12.09 -0.52
CA SER A 138 6.10 13.49 -0.80
C SER A 138 5.78 13.88 -2.24
N ALA A 139 6.13 13.02 -3.21
CA ALA A 139 5.86 13.27 -4.63
C ALA A 139 4.36 13.37 -4.93
N ILE A 140 3.53 12.52 -4.31
CA ILE A 140 2.06 12.61 -4.41
C ILE A 140 1.57 13.96 -3.85
N ARG A 141 2.02 14.32 -2.65
CA ARG A 141 1.65 15.56 -1.96
C ARG A 141 1.98 16.78 -2.80
N ASP A 142 3.22 16.88 -3.24
CA ASP A 142 3.76 18.06 -3.92
C ASP A 142 3.17 18.20 -5.32
N LEU A 143 2.97 17.10 -6.05
CA LEU A 143 2.33 17.13 -7.36
C LEU A 143 0.87 17.58 -7.28
N VAL A 144 0.09 17.06 -6.32
CA VAL A 144 -1.32 17.45 -6.15
C VAL A 144 -1.44 18.88 -5.64
N SER A 145 -0.57 19.30 -4.72
CA SER A 145 -0.49 20.69 -4.27
C SER A 145 -0.16 21.64 -5.45
N LEU A 146 0.85 21.31 -6.26
CA LEU A 146 1.25 22.12 -7.42
C LEU A 146 0.12 22.26 -8.46
N ILE A 147 -0.64 21.17 -8.70
CA ILE A 147 -1.82 21.19 -9.59
C ILE A 147 -2.92 22.10 -9.04
N ARG A 148 -3.12 22.11 -7.72
CA ARG A 148 -4.23 22.82 -7.07
C ARG A 148 -3.95 24.30 -6.82
N TYR A 149 -2.74 24.61 -6.38
CA TYR A 149 -2.38 25.94 -5.86
C TYR A 149 -1.35 26.66 -6.72
N GLY A 150 -0.71 25.96 -7.65
CA GLY A 150 0.47 26.46 -8.33
C GLY A 150 1.67 26.60 -7.39
N GLY A 151 2.77 27.15 -7.91
CA GLY A 151 4.00 27.35 -7.17
C GLY A 151 5.23 27.33 -8.06
N GLU A 152 6.39 27.12 -7.44
CA GLU A 152 7.63 26.89 -8.18
C GLU A 152 7.47 25.65 -9.08
N ASN A 153 7.91 25.75 -10.34
CA ASN A 153 7.76 24.71 -11.37
C ASN A 153 6.34 24.48 -11.91
N SER A 154 5.36 25.35 -11.65
CA SER A 154 4.04 25.26 -12.30
C SER A 154 4.12 25.22 -13.83
N ASP A 155 5.14 25.84 -14.42
CA ASP A 155 5.35 25.83 -15.87
C ASP A 155 5.52 24.42 -16.46
N GLN A 156 5.97 23.45 -15.65
CA GLN A 156 6.06 22.04 -16.07
C GLN A 156 4.68 21.41 -16.32
N LEU A 157 3.62 21.95 -15.71
CA LEU A 157 2.25 21.48 -15.90
C LEU A 157 1.57 22.12 -17.12
N ASN A 158 2.13 23.18 -17.72
CA ASN A 158 1.49 23.91 -18.82
C ASN A 158 1.21 23.00 -20.03
N GLN A 159 2.07 22.01 -20.28
CA GLN A 159 1.89 21.05 -21.38
C GLN A 159 0.72 20.09 -21.18
N LEU A 160 0.24 19.94 -19.93
CA LEU A 160 -0.88 19.07 -19.59
C LEU A 160 -2.24 19.74 -19.82
N ASP A 161 -2.25 21.06 -20.13
CA ASP A 161 -3.46 21.87 -20.35
C ASP A 161 -4.52 21.64 -19.26
N LEU A 162 -4.05 21.63 -18.00
CA LEU A 162 -4.91 21.32 -16.87
C LEU A 162 -5.91 22.46 -16.65
N PRO A 163 -7.22 22.16 -16.61
CA PRO A 163 -8.21 23.11 -16.14
C PRO A 163 -8.01 23.43 -14.66
N GLU A 164 -8.63 24.51 -14.19
CA GLU A 164 -8.65 24.86 -12.77
C GLU A 164 -9.28 23.72 -11.93
N ILE A 165 -8.55 23.27 -10.91
CA ILE A 165 -8.94 22.16 -10.04
C ILE A 165 -9.35 22.71 -8.67
N GLU A 166 -10.65 22.73 -8.40
CA GLU A 166 -11.20 23.15 -7.11
C GLU A 166 -11.15 22.04 -6.06
N HIS A 167 -11.31 20.78 -6.52
CA HIS A 167 -11.47 19.62 -5.67
C HIS A 167 -10.56 18.45 -6.04
N THR A 168 -9.99 17.82 -5.02
CA THR A 168 -9.06 16.70 -5.16
C THR A 168 -9.50 15.51 -4.31
N VAL A 169 -9.53 14.34 -4.93
CA VAL A 169 -9.87 13.09 -4.26
C VAL A 169 -8.86 12.01 -4.61
N ALA A 170 -8.42 11.26 -3.61
CA ALA A 170 -7.60 10.08 -3.81
C ALA A 170 -8.38 8.80 -3.55
N TYR A 171 -8.19 7.79 -4.38
CA TYR A 171 -8.59 6.42 -4.07
C TYR A 171 -7.47 5.43 -4.41
N GLY A 172 -7.47 4.30 -3.72
CA GLY A 172 -6.48 3.26 -3.92
C GLY A 172 -6.97 1.91 -3.42
N PHE A 173 -6.50 0.83 -4.05
CA PHE A 173 -6.85 -0.55 -3.74
C PHE A 173 -5.68 -1.27 -3.11
N SER A 174 -5.95 -2.02 -2.04
CA SER A 174 -5.00 -2.93 -1.40
C SER A 174 -3.71 -2.20 -1.02
N GLN A 175 -2.62 -2.33 -1.78
CA GLN A 175 -1.38 -1.59 -1.54
C GLN A 175 -1.56 -0.08 -1.50
N SER A 176 -2.23 0.51 -2.50
CA SER A 176 -2.43 1.95 -2.53
C SER A 176 -3.51 2.43 -1.55
N GLY A 177 -4.45 1.56 -1.17
CA GLY A 177 -5.37 1.84 -0.06
C GLY A 177 -4.62 1.94 1.27
N ARG A 178 -3.68 1.03 1.51
CA ARG A 178 -2.77 1.06 2.68
C ARG A 178 -1.86 2.29 2.64
N LEU A 179 -1.33 2.66 1.47
CA LEU A 179 -0.57 3.90 1.29
C LEU A 179 -1.39 5.11 1.69
N LEU A 180 -2.64 5.22 1.25
CA LEU A 180 -3.49 6.36 1.61
C LEU A 180 -3.75 6.43 3.13
N ARG A 181 -3.86 5.29 3.81
CA ARG A 181 -3.93 5.25 5.28
C ARG A 181 -2.64 5.77 5.93
N GLN A 182 -1.46 5.31 5.46
CA GLN A 182 -0.16 5.79 5.95
C GLN A 182 0.05 7.28 5.64
N TYR A 183 -0.34 7.72 4.44
CA TYR A 183 -0.24 9.10 3.97
C TYR A 183 -0.97 10.07 4.91
N MET A 184 -2.20 9.72 5.31
CA MET A 184 -2.96 10.51 6.31
C MET A 184 -2.29 10.47 7.68
N TYR A 185 -1.89 9.29 8.16
CA TYR A 185 -1.23 9.12 9.47
C TYR A 185 0.11 9.84 9.57
N ASP A 186 0.88 9.86 8.50
CA ASP A 186 2.16 10.58 8.44
C ASP A 186 1.99 12.08 8.27
N GLY A 187 0.76 12.57 8.00
CA GLY A 187 0.44 13.99 7.92
C GLY A 187 0.62 14.58 6.53
N PHE A 188 0.78 13.76 5.49
CA PHE A 188 0.99 14.24 4.12
C PHE A 188 -0.23 14.95 3.51
N ASN A 189 -1.39 14.99 4.18
CA ASN A 189 -2.52 15.78 3.66
C ASN A 189 -2.39 17.29 3.89
N ALA A 190 -1.37 17.73 4.63
CA ALA A 190 -0.88 19.10 4.63
C ALA A 190 0.32 19.21 3.68
N ASP A 191 0.29 20.17 2.77
CA ASP A 191 1.46 20.54 1.97
C ASP A 191 2.48 21.35 2.79
N LEU A 192 3.56 21.80 2.15
CA LEU A 192 4.63 22.55 2.82
C LEU A 192 4.21 23.94 3.31
N GLU A 193 3.02 24.41 2.94
CA GLU A 193 2.40 25.67 3.38
C GLU A 193 1.16 25.42 4.25
N ASP A 194 1.01 24.21 4.81
CA ASP A 194 -0.13 23.76 5.61
C ASP A 194 -1.49 23.79 4.89
N ARG A 195 -1.48 23.76 3.54
CA ARG A 195 -2.72 23.71 2.74
C ARG A 195 -3.18 22.28 2.52
N GLN A 196 -4.49 22.09 2.43
CA GLN A 196 -5.09 20.78 2.25
C GLN A 196 -4.82 20.21 0.84
N VAL A 197 -4.27 18.99 0.79
CA VAL A 197 -3.94 18.32 -0.48
C VAL A 197 -5.13 17.58 -1.07
N PHE A 198 -5.78 16.71 -0.30
CA PHE A 198 -7.01 16.00 -0.69
C PHE A 198 -8.20 16.45 0.16
N ASP A 199 -9.31 16.76 -0.51
CA ASP A 199 -10.60 16.98 0.16
C ASP A 199 -11.27 15.66 0.55
N GLY A 200 -10.93 14.57 -0.16
CA GLY A 200 -11.49 13.25 0.10
C GLY A 200 -10.50 12.12 -0.19
N VAL A 201 -10.54 11.09 0.65
CA VAL A 201 -9.66 9.92 0.56
C VAL A 201 -10.49 8.64 0.70
N VAL A 202 -10.31 7.71 -0.22
CA VAL A 202 -11.07 6.45 -0.25
C VAL A 202 -10.13 5.24 -0.31
N PRO A 203 -9.71 4.73 0.85
CA PRO A 203 -8.99 3.47 0.92
C PRO A 203 -9.95 2.31 0.63
N PHE A 204 -9.70 1.59 -0.45
CA PHE A 204 -10.36 0.33 -0.76
C PHE A 204 -9.49 -0.84 -0.32
N ILE A 205 -10.12 -1.81 0.32
CA ILE A 205 -9.57 -3.13 0.67
C ILE A 205 -8.19 -3.03 1.35
N ALA A 206 -8.01 -1.99 2.18
CA ALA A 206 -6.75 -1.72 2.87
C ALA A 206 -6.58 -2.52 4.17
N GLY A 207 -7.67 -3.05 4.73
CA GLY A 207 -7.67 -3.57 6.10
C GLY A 207 -7.48 -2.45 7.13
N GLY A 208 -7.12 -2.82 8.36
CA GLY A 208 -6.61 -1.89 9.36
C GLY A 208 -5.20 -1.38 9.03
N GLY A 209 -4.53 -2.01 8.08
CA GLY A 209 -3.11 -1.85 7.81
C GLY A 209 -2.66 -0.58 7.12
N TYR A 210 -1.38 -0.34 7.32
CA TYR A 210 -0.47 0.51 6.59
C TYR A 210 0.36 -0.32 5.60
N GLY A 211 1.52 0.19 5.21
CA GLY A 211 2.49 -0.59 4.48
C GLY A 211 3.90 -0.11 4.76
N MET A 212 4.87 -0.85 4.26
CA MET A 212 6.27 -0.46 4.33
C MET A 212 6.56 0.65 3.30
N PHE A 213 6.06 1.86 3.55
CA PHE A 213 6.22 3.02 2.66
C PHE A 213 7.24 4.03 3.17
N ASN A 214 7.55 4.01 4.47
CA ASN A 214 8.50 4.92 5.10
C ASN A 214 9.37 4.18 6.13
N ASN A 215 9.79 2.98 5.78
CA ASN A 215 10.65 2.12 6.59
C ASN A 215 12.00 1.94 5.90
N ARG A 216 13.05 1.76 6.70
CA ARG A 216 14.33 1.30 6.17
C ARG A 216 14.14 -0.06 5.51
N PHE A 217 14.64 -0.22 4.28
CA PHE A 217 14.37 -1.39 3.43
C PHE A 217 12.87 -1.64 3.21
N ALA A 218 12.10 -0.56 3.00
CA ALA A 218 10.69 -0.59 2.67
C ALA A 218 10.38 -1.54 1.50
N MET A 219 9.39 -2.43 1.69
CA MET A 219 8.86 -3.34 0.66
C MET A 219 7.34 -3.11 0.50
N PRO A 220 6.92 -2.04 -0.20
CA PRO A 220 5.52 -1.65 -0.37
C PRO A 220 4.55 -2.80 -0.73
N THR A 221 5.00 -3.76 -1.53
CA THR A 221 4.20 -4.90 -2.05
C THR A 221 3.89 -5.94 -1.01
N ARG A 222 4.67 -5.98 0.08
CA ARG A 222 4.43 -6.91 1.17
C ARG A 222 3.21 -6.49 1.99
N THR A 223 2.38 -7.46 2.31
CA THR A 223 1.16 -7.32 3.10
C THR A 223 0.90 -8.61 3.86
N ASN A 224 0.37 -8.54 5.07
CA ASN A 224 0.10 -9.73 5.88
C ASN A 224 -1.05 -10.52 5.25
N GLY A 225 -0.84 -11.80 4.98
CA GLY A 225 -1.88 -12.73 4.56
C GLY A 225 -2.18 -13.75 5.65
N GLN A 226 -3.23 -14.54 5.43
CA GLN A 226 -3.57 -15.65 6.32
C GLN A 226 -2.52 -16.78 6.27
N HIS A 227 -1.89 -17.00 5.11
CA HIS A 227 -0.88 -18.05 4.93
C HIS A 227 0.55 -17.53 4.97
N SER A 228 0.84 -16.34 4.42
CA SER A 228 2.20 -15.82 4.30
C SER A 228 2.29 -14.34 4.68
N ASN A 229 3.52 -13.85 4.87
CA ASN A 229 3.87 -12.48 5.21
C ASN A 229 3.25 -11.97 6.53
N TYR A 230 2.79 -12.85 7.42
CA TYR A 230 2.04 -12.48 8.63
C TYR A 230 2.81 -11.56 9.59
N LEU A 231 4.14 -11.65 9.62
CA LEU A 231 5.00 -10.84 10.49
C LEU A 231 5.57 -9.59 9.81
N PHE A 232 5.04 -9.17 8.65
CA PHE A 232 5.43 -7.88 8.06
C PHE A 232 4.74 -6.73 8.80
N PRO A 233 5.41 -5.58 9.01
CA PRO A 233 4.95 -4.51 9.88
C PRO A 233 3.94 -3.59 9.16
N ASN A 234 2.81 -4.14 8.71
CA ASN A 234 1.76 -3.38 8.03
C ASN A 234 0.58 -3.07 8.96
N ASP A 235 0.15 -4.02 9.80
CA ASP A 235 -1.04 -3.84 10.64
C ASP A 235 -0.63 -3.35 12.03
N LEU A 236 -0.29 -2.06 12.12
CA LEU A 236 0.17 -1.40 13.35
C LEU A 236 -0.89 -0.43 13.88
N PHE A 237 -0.89 -0.20 15.19
CA PHE A 237 -1.66 0.87 15.81
C PHE A 237 -1.11 2.26 15.36
N PRO A 238 -1.96 3.30 15.19
CA PRO A 238 -3.41 3.32 15.38
C PRO A 238 -4.20 2.76 14.20
N PHE A 239 -5.37 2.15 14.46
CA PHE A 239 -6.23 1.62 13.40
C PHE A 239 -7.40 2.54 13.03
N THR A 240 -7.88 3.31 14.00
CA THR A 240 -9.02 4.22 13.87
C THR A 240 -8.62 5.54 13.23
N TYR A 241 -9.58 6.18 12.56
CA TYR A 241 -9.36 7.52 12.00
C TYR A 241 -9.26 8.61 13.06
N GLY A 242 -10.15 8.56 14.07
CA GLY A 242 -10.03 9.39 15.27
C GLY A 242 -9.12 8.76 16.33
N ASP A 243 -8.84 9.53 17.37
CA ASP A 243 -7.99 9.10 18.48
C ASP A 243 -8.51 7.83 19.16
N SER A 244 -7.64 6.84 19.30
CA SER A 244 -7.87 5.65 20.12
C SER A 244 -6.72 5.44 21.09
N THR A 245 -6.94 4.69 22.15
CA THR A 245 -5.92 4.37 23.15
C THR A 245 -5.64 2.89 23.08
N ASP A 246 -4.39 2.51 22.82
CA ASP A 246 -3.96 1.12 22.87
C ASP A 246 -3.92 0.66 24.33
N PRO A 247 -4.72 -0.36 24.74
CA PRO A 247 -4.77 -0.83 26.12
C PRO A 247 -3.47 -1.49 26.58
N PHE A 248 -2.61 -1.96 25.67
CA PHE A 248 -1.38 -2.66 26.02
C PHE A 248 -0.21 -1.71 26.26
N THR A 249 -0.13 -0.63 25.50
CA THR A 249 0.95 0.37 25.60
C THR A 249 0.53 1.66 26.31
N GLY A 250 -0.77 1.94 26.40
CA GLY A 250 -1.32 3.20 26.92
C GLY A 250 -1.23 4.38 25.94
N VAL A 251 -0.66 4.19 24.74
CA VAL A 251 -0.49 5.25 23.74
C VAL A 251 -1.84 5.65 23.16
N THR A 252 -2.09 6.96 23.04
CA THR A 252 -3.29 7.51 22.39
C THR A 252 -2.95 8.19 21.07
N ASP A 253 -3.49 7.67 19.98
CA ASP A 253 -3.21 8.14 18.62
C ASP A 253 -4.34 7.83 17.63
N GLY A 254 -4.32 8.47 16.46
CA GLY A 254 -5.34 8.31 15.41
C GLY A 254 -4.81 8.70 14.03
N ILE A 255 -5.32 8.07 12.97
CA ILE A 255 -4.83 8.30 11.60
C ILE A 255 -4.99 9.76 11.17
N LEU A 256 -6.04 10.46 11.62
CA LEU A 256 -6.27 11.86 11.25
C LEU A 256 -5.62 12.86 12.19
N LYS A 257 -5.00 12.43 13.29
CA LYS A 257 -4.52 13.32 14.36
C LYS A 257 -3.61 14.45 13.86
N LYS A 258 -2.66 14.15 12.96
CA LYS A 258 -1.80 15.17 12.36
C LYS A 258 -2.57 16.11 11.43
N ALA A 259 -3.46 15.57 10.61
CA ALA A 259 -4.30 16.37 9.72
C ALA A 259 -5.28 17.28 10.49
N SER A 260 -5.76 16.85 11.66
CA SER A 260 -6.53 17.68 12.60
C SER A 260 -5.72 18.89 13.06
N ALA A 261 -4.47 18.67 13.46
CA ALA A 261 -3.59 19.73 13.96
C ALA A 261 -3.27 20.79 12.91
N THR A 262 -3.26 20.42 11.62
CA THR A 262 -3.02 21.32 10.48
C THR A 262 -4.31 21.81 9.81
N ASN A 263 -5.50 21.47 10.31
CA ASN A 263 -6.79 21.76 9.66
C ASN A 263 -6.90 21.25 8.21
N THR A 264 -6.27 20.11 7.92
CA THR A 264 -6.27 19.49 6.58
C THR A 264 -6.97 18.13 6.57
N GLU A 265 -7.88 17.84 7.50
CA GLU A 265 -8.62 16.57 7.53
C GLU A 265 -9.42 16.32 6.24
N PRO A 266 -9.15 15.22 5.49
CA PRO A 266 -9.97 14.85 4.35
C PRO A 266 -11.28 14.20 4.80
N LYS A 267 -12.27 14.19 3.92
CA LYS A 267 -13.42 13.29 4.06
C LYS A 267 -12.99 11.87 3.73
N VAL A 268 -13.24 10.92 4.62
CA VAL A 268 -12.77 9.55 4.46
C VAL A 268 -13.93 8.60 4.22
N MET A 269 -13.83 7.80 3.16
CA MET A 269 -14.65 6.60 3.00
C MET A 269 -13.76 5.37 2.96
N HIS A 270 -13.81 4.54 4.00
CA HIS A 270 -13.09 3.28 4.03
C HIS A 270 -14.02 2.17 3.52
N ILE A 271 -13.65 1.52 2.42
CA ILE A 271 -14.40 0.38 1.87
C ILE A 271 -13.58 -0.89 2.02
N GLN A 272 -14.19 -1.95 2.54
CA GLN A 272 -13.55 -3.26 2.65
C GLN A 272 -14.48 -4.38 2.20
N THR A 273 -13.89 -5.51 1.82
CA THR A 273 -14.61 -6.78 1.68
C THR A 273 -14.55 -7.59 2.97
N SER A 274 -15.19 -8.76 2.98
CA SER A 274 -15.08 -9.72 4.08
C SER A 274 -13.64 -10.22 4.30
N ASN A 275 -12.82 -10.30 3.26
CA ASN A 275 -11.44 -10.77 3.36
C ASN A 275 -10.60 -9.89 4.29
N GLU A 276 -10.64 -8.57 4.06
CA GLU A 276 -9.90 -7.63 4.90
C GLU A 276 -10.43 -7.61 6.33
N TYR A 277 -11.75 -7.75 6.47
CA TYR A 277 -12.41 -7.77 7.77
C TYR A 277 -11.87 -8.89 8.67
N TRP A 278 -11.73 -10.11 8.12
CA TRP A 278 -11.31 -11.29 8.88
C TRP A 278 -9.80 -11.46 9.00
N ILE A 279 -9.02 -11.06 7.98
CA ILE A 279 -7.59 -11.43 7.87
C ILE A 279 -6.67 -10.21 8.03
N ARG A 280 -7.17 -9.00 7.81
CA ARG A 280 -6.34 -7.78 7.69
C ARG A 280 -6.71 -6.72 8.73
N ALA A 281 -7.08 -7.12 9.94
CA ALA A 281 -7.49 -6.19 11.01
C ALA A 281 -8.62 -5.22 10.57
N GLY A 282 -9.49 -5.64 9.65
CA GLY A 282 -10.46 -4.75 9.02
C GLY A 282 -11.62 -4.31 9.90
N SER A 283 -11.80 -4.91 11.08
CA SER A 283 -12.72 -4.41 12.12
C SER A 283 -12.17 -3.16 12.85
N PHE A 284 -10.86 -3.09 13.08
CA PHE A 284 -10.26 -2.05 13.93
C PHE A 284 -10.33 -0.60 13.41
N PRO A 285 -10.55 -0.30 12.11
CA PRO A 285 -10.89 1.04 11.67
C PRO A 285 -12.16 1.64 12.31
N HIS A 286 -13.11 0.81 12.77
CA HIS A 286 -14.38 1.24 13.35
C HIS A 286 -14.72 0.58 14.69
N THR A 287 -13.81 -0.22 15.27
CA THR A 287 -13.93 -0.73 16.64
C THR A 287 -12.83 -0.18 17.54
N ASN A 288 -12.97 -0.31 18.85
CA ASN A 288 -11.85 -0.14 19.78
C ASN A 288 -10.78 -1.24 19.56
N PRO A 289 -9.55 -1.07 20.10
CA PRO A 289 -8.46 -2.04 19.95
C PRO A 289 -8.79 -3.43 20.53
N GLU A 290 -9.72 -3.50 21.48
CA GLU A 290 -10.22 -4.77 22.02
C GLU A 290 -11.30 -5.43 21.14
N GLY A 291 -11.81 -4.74 20.13
CA GLY A 291 -12.86 -5.24 19.22
C GLY A 291 -14.24 -5.41 19.87
N THR A 292 -14.46 -4.84 21.07
CA THR A 292 -15.67 -5.02 21.88
C THR A 292 -16.72 -3.92 21.69
N ALA A 293 -16.34 -2.76 21.15
CA ALA A 293 -17.22 -1.63 20.94
C ALA A 293 -16.95 -0.94 19.61
N MET A 294 -18.00 -0.48 18.93
CA MET A 294 -17.84 0.40 17.79
C MET A 294 -17.37 1.77 18.26
N ARG A 295 -16.32 2.29 17.63
CA ARG A 295 -15.81 3.65 17.87
C ARG A 295 -16.14 4.50 16.64
N LEU A 296 -17.42 4.90 16.57
CA LEU A 296 -17.87 5.88 15.60
C LEU A 296 -17.35 7.27 16.00
N TYR A 297 -16.12 7.61 15.62
CA TYR A 297 -15.78 9.02 15.45
C TYR A 297 -16.51 9.54 14.21
N LEU A 298 -17.80 9.83 14.37
CA LEU A 298 -18.57 10.61 13.43
C LEU A 298 -18.34 12.10 13.71
N THR A 299 -17.09 12.56 13.59
CA THR A 299 -16.87 13.97 13.24
C THR A 299 -17.19 14.13 11.75
N GLY A 300 -18.48 14.11 11.41
CA GLY A 300 -19.10 14.53 10.13
C GLY A 300 -18.66 13.90 8.80
N CYS A 301 -17.49 13.25 8.70
CA CYS A 301 -16.76 13.11 7.44
C CYS A 301 -16.08 11.74 7.26
N VAL A 302 -16.19 10.81 8.21
CA VAL A 302 -15.65 9.44 8.09
C VAL A 302 -16.81 8.44 7.98
N SER A 303 -16.78 7.62 6.92
CA SER A 303 -17.71 6.52 6.70
C SER A 303 -16.92 5.23 6.48
N THR A 304 -17.25 4.17 7.21
CA THR A 304 -16.70 2.84 6.98
C THR A 304 -17.79 1.92 6.45
N GLN A 305 -17.56 1.33 5.29
CA GLN A 305 -18.50 0.42 4.64
C GLN A 305 -17.88 -0.96 4.48
N LEU A 306 -18.60 -1.97 4.98
CA LEU A 306 -18.35 -3.36 4.66
C LEU A 306 -19.21 -3.72 3.45
N VAL A 307 -18.57 -4.05 2.34
CA VAL A 307 -19.24 -4.70 1.20
C VAL A 307 -19.14 -6.20 1.44
N ALA A 308 -20.16 -6.76 2.09
CA ALA A 308 -20.17 -8.17 2.44
C ALA A 308 -20.27 -9.07 1.19
N HIS A 309 -19.40 -10.07 1.11
CA HIS A 309 -19.67 -11.29 0.38
C HIS A 309 -19.19 -12.50 1.20
N ASN A 310 -20.06 -13.51 1.34
CA ASN A 310 -19.63 -14.84 1.76
C ASN A 310 -18.91 -15.47 0.57
N MET A 311 -17.58 -15.56 0.62
CA MET A 311 -16.90 -16.59 -0.16
C MET A 311 -16.99 -17.88 0.65
N ASP A 312 -18.06 -18.65 0.40
CA ASP A 312 -18.12 -20.04 0.86
C ASP A 312 -17.18 -20.87 -0.02
N PRO A 313 -16.07 -21.44 0.52
CA PRO A 313 -15.16 -22.25 -0.27
C PRO A 313 -15.80 -23.56 -0.78
N ALA A 314 -16.97 -23.97 -0.28
CA ALA A 314 -17.67 -25.17 -0.72
C ALA A 314 -18.59 -24.98 -1.94
N MET A 315 -18.79 -23.74 -2.43
CA MET A 315 -19.81 -23.44 -3.44
C MET A 315 -19.27 -23.25 -4.87
N VAL A 316 -18.03 -23.68 -5.15
CA VAL A 316 -17.39 -23.60 -6.48
C VAL A 316 -17.91 -24.67 -7.46
N PHE A 317 -18.74 -25.63 -7.02
CA PHE A 317 -19.15 -26.78 -7.87
C PHE A 317 -20.65 -27.00 -8.06
N ARG A 318 -21.54 -26.04 -7.74
CA ARG A 318 -22.97 -26.21 -8.09
C ARG A 318 -23.61 -24.97 -8.70
N ASP A 319 -24.08 -25.18 -9.93
CA ASP A 319 -25.10 -24.47 -10.69
C ASP A 319 -24.91 -22.96 -10.92
N GLY A 320 -24.34 -22.63 -12.09
CA GLY A 320 -25.02 -21.91 -13.19
C GLY A 320 -25.68 -20.54 -12.96
N GLN A 321 -25.68 -19.99 -11.75
CA GLN A 321 -26.28 -18.70 -11.41
C GLN A 321 -25.21 -17.61 -11.45
N ARG A 322 -25.49 -16.53 -12.18
CA ARG A 322 -24.57 -15.41 -12.43
C ARG A 322 -24.10 -14.78 -11.12
N GLN A 323 -22.89 -15.12 -10.68
CA GLN A 323 -22.17 -14.37 -9.65
C GLN A 323 -21.66 -13.05 -10.25
N ALA A 324 -21.85 -11.95 -9.53
CA ALA A 324 -21.17 -10.71 -9.89
C ALA A 324 -19.67 -10.90 -9.65
N SER A 325 -18.85 -10.73 -10.68
CA SER A 325 -17.40 -10.89 -10.52
C SER A 325 -16.85 -9.86 -9.52
N CYS A 326 -15.72 -10.15 -8.89
CA CYS A 326 -15.02 -9.21 -7.99
C CYS A 326 -14.89 -7.81 -8.63
N LEU A 327 -14.67 -7.78 -9.96
CA LEU A 327 -14.62 -6.56 -10.78
C LEU A 327 -15.93 -5.75 -10.77
N GLN A 328 -17.09 -6.41 -10.81
CA GLN A 328 -18.40 -5.75 -10.77
C GLN A 328 -18.70 -5.16 -9.38
N ILE A 329 -18.25 -5.83 -8.31
CA ILE A 329 -18.38 -5.34 -6.94
C ILE A 329 -17.47 -4.13 -6.70
N LEU A 330 -16.22 -4.20 -7.16
CA LEU A 330 -15.29 -3.07 -7.17
C LEU A 330 -15.89 -1.89 -7.95
N ALA A 331 -16.44 -2.13 -9.14
CA ALA A 331 -17.09 -1.08 -9.93
C ALA A 331 -18.32 -0.45 -9.22
N CYS A 332 -19.09 -1.26 -8.49
CA CYS A 332 -20.22 -0.76 -7.69
C CYS A 332 -19.74 0.08 -6.50
N GLY A 333 -18.73 -0.41 -5.76
CA GLY A 333 -18.09 0.32 -4.66
C GLY A 333 -17.49 1.65 -5.10
N ILE A 334 -16.82 1.69 -6.26
CA ILE A 334 -16.31 2.93 -6.87
C ILE A 334 -17.45 3.91 -7.16
N ARG A 335 -18.55 3.46 -7.76
CA ARG A 335 -19.72 4.33 -8.03
C ARG A 335 -20.33 4.90 -6.76
N LEU A 336 -20.46 4.09 -5.71
CA LEU A 336 -20.94 4.52 -4.40
C LEU A 336 -20.00 5.54 -3.76
N ALA A 337 -18.68 5.27 -3.79
CA ALA A 337 -17.67 6.17 -3.26
C ALA A 337 -17.67 7.51 -3.99
N CYS A 338 -17.65 7.50 -5.32
CA CYS A 338 -17.72 8.70 -6.14
C CYS A 338 -18.99 9.51 -5.85
N HIS A 339 -20.15 8.85 -5.70
CA HIS A 339 -21.41 9.53 -5.39
C HIS A 339 -21.43 10.13 -3.97
N TRP A 340 -20.90 9.39 -2.99
CA TRP A 340 -20.83 9.85 -1.61
C TRP A 340 -19.83 10.98 -1.43
N LEU A 341 -18.61 10.83 -1.96
CA LEU A 341 -17.60 11.88 -2.00
C LEU A 341 -18.22 13.13 -2.59
N TRP A 342 -18.85 13.03 -3.77
CA TRP A 342 -19.49 14.18 -4.40
C TRP A 342 -20.53 14.88 -3.50
N ARG A 343 -21.41 14.12 -2.85
CA ARG A 343 -22.40 14.69 -1.91
C ARG A 343 -21.74 15.36 -0.72
N CYS A 344 -20.67 14.78 -0.20
CA CYS A 344 -20.03 15.21 1.04
C CYS A 344 -19.01 16.33 0.79
N THR A 345 -18.18 16.30 -0.25
CA THR A 345 -17.16 17.32 -0.56
C THR A 345 -17.74 18.55 -1.24
N ILE A 346 -18.64 18.40 -2.21
CA ILE A 346 -19.08 19.51 -3.06
C ILE A 346 -20.34 20.20 -2.51
N GLY A 347 -21.12 19.48 -1.69
CA GLY A 347 -22.37 19.97 -1.12
C GLY A 347 -23.47 20.11 -2.17
N LEU A 348 -24.73 19.90 -1.75
CA LEU A 348 -25.92 20.15 -2.58
C LEU A 348 -26.17 21.66 -2.73
N ARG A 349 -25.22 22.45 -3.27
CA ARG A 349 -25.52 23.83 -3.69
C ARG A 349 -25.79 23.85 -5.19
N LYS A 350 -26.99 24.35 -5.50
CA LYS A 350 -27.67 24.45 -6.79
C LYS A 350 -26.99 25.42 -7.79
N GLU A 351 -25.67 25.60 -7.74
CA GLU A 351 -24.97 26.53 -8.62
C GLU A 351 -24.24 25.80 -9.75
N ARG A 352 -24.62 26.17 -10.98
CA ARG A 352 -24.08 25.69 -12.25
C ARG A 352 -22.66 26.23 -12.53
N SER A 353 -21.72 26.19 -11.59
CA SER A 353 -20.31 26.33 -11.97
C SER A 353 -19.80 24.98 -12.48
N ARG A 354 -19.04 24.97 -13.58
CA ARG A 354 -18.46 23.76 -14.17
C ARG A 354 -17.29 23.29 -13.28
N ARG A 355 -17.59 22.78 -12.09
CA ARG A 355 -16.59 22.31 -11.11
C ARG A 355 -15.93 21.03 -11.60
N LEU A 356 -14.61 20.95 -11.52
CA LEU A 356 -13.82 19.81 -11.96
C LEU A 356 -13.16 19.10 -10.78
N LEU A 357 -13.20 17.77 -10.80
CA LEU A 357 -12.67 16.89 -9.77
C LEU A 357 -11.39 16.23 -10.28
N VAL A 358 -10.26 16.39 -9.61
CA VAL A 358 -9.11 15.48 -9.81
C VAL A 358 -9.37 14.22 -9.03
N ILE A 359 -9.32 13.10 -9.74
CA ILE A 359 -9.36 11.77 -9.15
C ILE A 359 -7.96 11.18 -9.32
N LEU A 360 -7.20 11.17 -8.22
CA LEU A 360 -5.93 10.46 -8.17
C LEU A 360 -6.24 8.97 -7.95
N ALA A 361 -5.97 8.18 -8.99
CA ALA A 361 -6.00 6.73 -8.90
C ALA A 361 -4.57 6.26 -8.61
N LEU A 362 -4.30 5.90 -7.36
CA LEU A 362 -3.03 5.25 -7.05
C LEU A 362 -3.20 3.78 -7.46
N MET A 363 -2.82 3.42 -8.67
CA MET A 363 -2.77 2.03 -9.11
C MET A 363 -1.31 1.58 -9.15
N ILE A 364 -1.04 0.40 -8.61
CA ILE A 364 0.04 -0.41 -9.18
C ILE A 364 -0.55 -0.90 -10.50
N VAL A 365 -0.04 -0.39 -11.62
CA VAL A 365 -0.29 -1.07 -12.90
C VAL A 365 0.59 -2.31 -12.84
N LEU A 366 0.00 -3.45 -12.49
CA LEU A 366 0.65 -4.77 -12.57
C LEU A 366 0.66 -5.25 -14.02
#